data_AF-A0AAX4HLP8-F1
#
_entry.id   AF-A0AAX4HLP8-F1
#
_cell.length_a   1.000
_cell.length_b   1.000
_cell.length_c   1.000
_cell.angle_alpha   90.00
_cell.angle_beta   90.00
_cell.angle_gamma   90.00
#
_symmetry.space_group_name_H-M   'P 1'
#
loop_
_entity.id
_entity.type
_entity.pdbx_description
1 polymer ?
#
loop_
_entity_poly.entity_id
_entity_poly.type
_entity_poly.pdbx_seq_one_letter_code
_entity_poly.pdbx_strand_id
1 'polypeptide(L)'
;MRFLFIMILSFSLNALADMEHISGQGSMPPSKELSASRSCFQEIAEEGCGHPIEDQEYFHTCLSDKISELSSNCQNFFGRLYGKKK
;
A
#
# COMPACT_ATOMS: atom_id res chain seq x y z
N MET A 1 -51.25 3.72 29.65
CA MET A 1 -50.99 2.84 28.48
C MET A 1 -49.48 2.82 28.26
N ARG A 2 -48.58 2.09 28.95
CA ARG A 2 -48.58 0.75 29.53
C ARG A 2 -49.08 -0.33 28.57
N PHE A 3 -48.10 -1.00 27.95
CA PHE A 3 -48.09 -2.34 27.34
C PHE A 3 -48.64 -2.49 25.92
N LEU A 4 -47.94 -3.34 25.15
CA LEU A 4 -48.03 -3.64 23.70
C LEU A 4 -47.38 -2.56 22.82
N PHE A 5 -46.13 -2.64 22.37
CA PHE A 5 -45.49 -3.73 21.63
C PHE A 5 -43.99 -3.75 21.92
N ILE A 6 -43.60 -4.31 23.06
CA ILE A 6 -42.33 -5.02 23.17
C ILE A 6 -42.63 -6.43 22.66
N MET A 7 -41.80 -6.97 21.78
CA MET A 7 -41.89 -8.31 21.14
C MET A 7 -42.63 -8.43 19.80
N ILE A 8 -42.12 -7.76 18.77
CA ILE A 8 -41.77 -8.49 17.54
C ILE A 8 -40.32 -8.06 17.28
N LEU A 9 -39.38 -8.79 17.86
CA LEU A 9 -38.56 -9.71 17.09
C LEU A 9 -37.83 -8.91 15.99
N SER A 10 -36.59 -8.49 16.22
CA SER A 10 -35.42 -9.41 16.19
C SER A 10 -35.43 -10.25 14.93
N PHE A 11 -34.27 -10.38 14.30
CA PHE A 11 -34.00 -10.91 12.97
C PHE A 11 -33.97 -9.78 11.93
N SER A 12 -32.79 -9.17 11.73
CA SER A 12 -31.81 -9.66 10.74
C SER A 12 -32.44 -9.57 9.35
N LEU A 13 -31.96 -8.78 8.41
CA LEU A 13 -30.69 -8.91 7.70
C LEU A 13 -30.37 -7.51 7.12
N ASN A 14 -29.27 -6.85 7.52
CA ASN A 14 -27.96 -6.97 6.85
C ASN A 14 -28.05 -7.30 5.36
N ALA A 15 -28.12 -6.26 4.52
CA ALA A 15 -27.65 -6.33 3.14
C ALA A 15 -27.18 -4.93 2.67
N LEU A 16 -26.21 -4.38 3.40
CA LEU A 16 -25.16 -3.56 2.80
C LEU A 16 -24.28 -4.53 1.99
N ALA A 17 -24.46 -4.61 0.69
CA ALA A 17 -23.47 -5.13 -0.25
C ALA A 17 -24.01 -5.02 -1.67
N ASP A 18 -23.73 -3.90 -2.33
CA ASP A 18 -23.22 -3.96 -3.71
C ASP A 18 -22.55 -2.62 -4.00
N MET A 19 -21.37 -2.41 -3.40
CA MET A 19 -20.38 -1.61 -4.11
C MET A 19 -19.97 -2.47 -5.30
N GLU A 20 -20.47 -2.12 -6.48
CA GLU A 20 -19.96 -2.55 -7.77
C GLU A 20 -18.45 -2.32 -7.81
N HIS A 21 -17.69 -3.30 -7.34
CA HIS A 21 -16.25 -3.38 -7.50
C HIS A 21 -15.99 -4.36 -8.63
N ILE A 22 -16.21 -3.92 -9.87
CA ILE A 22 -15.83 -4.72 -11.04
C ILE A 22 -14.97 -3.87 -11.99
N SER A 23 -13.70 -4.28 -11.99
CA SER A 23 -12.79 -4.27 -13.13
C SER A 23 -12.12 -2.96 -13.50
N GLY A 24 -11.10 -2.64 -12.69
CA GLY A 24 -9.94 -1.87 -13.12
C GLY A 24 -8.66 -2.42 -12.50
N GLN A 25 -8.28 -3.66 -12.88
CA GLN A 25 -6.91 -4.18 -12.89
C GLN A 25 -5.90 -3.45 -11.97
N GLY A 26 -6.03 -3.64 -10.66
CA GLY A 26 -5.05 -3.18 -9.69
C GLY A 26 -4.63 -4.38 -8.87
N SER A 27 -3.61 -5.11 -9.33
CA SER A 27 -2.98 -6.19 -8.58
C SER A 27 -2.53 -5.61 -7.24
N MET A 28 -3.37 -5.71 -6.21
CA MET A 28 -2.96 -5.36 -4.87
C MET A 28 -1.75 -6.27 -4.58
N PRO A 29 -0.55 -5.71 -4.36
CA PRO A 29 0.62 -6.54 -4.14
C PRO A 29 0.30 -7.52 -3.01
N PRO A 30 0.78 -8.77 -3.06
CA PRO A 30 0.64 -9.67 -1.92
C PRO A 30 1.06 -8.92 -0.66
N SER A 31 0.33 -9.02 0.45
CA SER A 31 0.58 -8.25 1.67
C SER A 31 2.04 -8.32 2.18
N LYS A 32 2.74 -9.42 1.86
CA LYS A 32 4.19 -9.60 2.08
C LYS A 32 5.07 -8.71 1.21
N GLU A 33 4.69 -8.49 -0.05
CA GLU A 33 5.35 -7.54 -0.93
C GLU A 33 5.07 -6.11 -0.49
N LEU A 34 3.86 -5.80 -0.01
CA LEU A 34 3.53 -4.49 0.57
C LEU A 34 4.37 -4.18 1.82
N SER A 35 4.54 -5.15 2.72
CA SER A 35 5.37 -4.97 3.91
C SER A 35 6.85 -4.83 3.56
N ALA A 36 7.37 -5.66 2.65
CA ALA A 36 8.76 -5.58 2.20
C ALA A 36 9.03 -4.26 1.45
N SER A 37 8.07 -3.80 0.63
CA SER A 37 8.12 -2.50 -0.03
C SER A 37 8.19 -1.37 0.99
N ARG A 38 7.34 -1.41 2.02
CA ARG A 38 7.30 -0.38 3.06
C ARG A 38 8.61 -0.29 3.83
N SER A 39 9.22 -1.43 4.16
CA SER A 39 10.54 -1.44 4.79
C SER A 39 11.61 -0.82 3.90
N CYS A 40 11.61 -1.10 2.59
CA CYS A 40 12.57 -0.49 1.67
C CYS A 40 12.36 1.02 1.49
N PHE A 41 11.10 1.48 1.43
CA PHE A 41 10.79 2.91 1.40
C PHE A 41 11.13 3.61 2.72
N GLN A 42 11.07 2.90 3.85
CA GLN A 42 11.52 3.43 5.12
C GLN A 42 13.04 3.55 5.19
N GLU A 43 13.77 2.52 4.76
CA GLU A 43 15.24 2.50 4.75
C GLU A 43 15.81 3.65 3.89
N ILE A 44 15.27 3.87 2.69
CA ILE A 44 15.70 4.98 1.83
C ILE A 44 15.24 6.35 2.35
N ALA A 45 14.16 6.41 3.15
CA ALA A 45 13.74 7.63 3.81
C ALA A 45 14.66 7.98 5.00
N GLU A 46 15.20 6.98 5.71
CA GLU A 46 16.23 7.16 6.74
C GLU A 46 17.54 7.72 6.14
N GLU A 47 17.84 7.37 4.88
CA GLU A 47 18.94 7.97 4.11
C GLU A 47 18.67 9.42 3.64
N GLY A 48 17.47 9.96 3.86
CA GLY A 48 17.10 11.35 3.55
C GLY A 48 16.50 11.57 2.15
N CYS A 49 16.14 10.50 1.44
CA CYS A 49 15.52 10.62 0.11
C CYS A 49 14.01 10.90 0.14
N GLY A 50 13.37 10.81 1.30
CA GLY A 50 11.93 11.06 1.45
C GLY A 50 11.07 10.04 0.70
N HIS A 51 9.88 10.47 0.27
CA HIS A 51 8.93 9.59 -0.42
C HIS A 51 8.71 10.01 -1.90
N PRO A 52 8.59 9.06 -2.85
CA PRO A 52 8.39 9.38 -4.27
C PRO A 52 7.07 10.10 -4.60
N ILE A 53 6.12 10.16 -3.65
CA ILE A 53 4.84 10.86 -3.81
C ILE A 53 5.02 12.37 -3.61
N GLU A 54 5.99 12.77 -2.79
CA GLU A 54 6.27 14.18 -2.50
C GLU A 54 7.06 14.81 -3.64
N ASP A 55 8.18 14.20 -4.01
CA ASP A 55 9.01 14.65 -5.11
C ASP A 55 9.69 13.45 -5.80
N GLN A 56 9.15 13.08 -6.96
CA GLN A 56 9.62 11.91 -7.69
C GLN A 56 11.02 12.11 -8.26
N GLU A 57 11.36 13.29 -8.77
CA GLU A 57 12.66 13.54 -9.40
C GLU A 57 13.79 13.56 -8.35
N TYR A 58 13.54 14.22 -7.23
CA TYR A 58 14.44 14.19 -6.07
C TYR A 58 14.61 12.76 -5.54
N PHE A 59 13.51 12.03 -5.34
CA PHE A 59 13.56 10.66 -4.85
C PHE A 59 14.38 9.76 -5.78
N HIS A 60 14.17 9.83 -7.09
CA HIS A 60 14.93 9.03 -8.05
C HIS A 60 16.43 9.36 -8.04
N THR A 61 16.77 10.65 -7.95
CA THR A 61 18.16 11.11 -7.90
C THR A 61 18.84 10.64 -6.62
N CYS A 62 18.19 10.86 -5.48
CA CYS A 62 18.70 10.43 -4.17
C CYS A 62 18.77 8.91 -4.05
N LEU A 63 17.76 8.18 -4.52
CA LEU A 63 17.78 6.73 -4.58
C LEU A 63 18.96 6.24 -5.40
N SER A 64 19.26 6.84 -6.56
CA SER A 64 20.42 6.40 -7.36
C SER A 64 21.76 6.61 -6.66
N ASP A 65 21.88 7.60 -5.78
CA ASP A 65 23.07 7.85 -4.96
C ASP A 65 23.16 6.89 -3.78
N LYS A 66 22.03 6.64 -3.12
CA LYS A 66 21.93 5.89 -1.85
C LYS A 66 21.60 4.42 -1.99
N ILE A 67 21.24 3.94 -3.18
CA ILE A 67 20.85 2.55 -3.39
C ILE A 67 21.95 1.56 -2.98
N SER A 68 23.23 1.94 -3.11
CA SER A 68 24.35 1.09 -2.71
C SER A 68 24.45 0.89 -1.19
N GLU A 69 23.93 1.83 -0.40
CA GLU A 69 23.92 1.77 1.08
C GLU A 69 22.74 0.95 1.61
N LEU A 70 21.72 0.72 0.79
CA LEU A 70 20.56 -0.09 1.16
C LEU A 70 20.91 -1.58 1.24
N SER A 71 20.08 -2.32 1.99
CA SER A 71 20.10 -3.77 2.05
C SER A 71 19.91 -4.40 0.65
N SER A 72 20.56 -5.55 0.40
CA SER A 72 20.53 -6.22 -0.91
C SER A 72 19.11 -6.57 -1.40
N ASN A 73 18.16 -6.78 -0.47
CA ASN A 73 16.75 -6.98 -0.80
C ASN A 73 16.11 -5.71 -1.38
N CYS A 74 16.42 -4.55 -0.80
CA CYS A 74 15.89 -3.26 -1.23
C CYS A 74 16.57 -2.75 -2.49
N GLN A 75 17.86 -3.04 -2.68
CA GLN A 75 18.54 -2.86 -3.96
C GLN A 75 17.83 -3.60 -5.10
N ASN A 76 17.51 -4.89 -4.90
CA ASN A 76 16.79 -5.69 -5.90
C ASN A 76 15.33 -5.23 -6.08
N PHE A 77 14.69 -4.73 -5.03
CA PHE A 77 13.35 -4.19 -5.11
C PHE A 77 13.32 -2.90 -5.95
N PHE A 78 14.16 -1.92 -5.60
CA PHE A 78 14.26 -0.66 -6.32
C PHE A 78 14.84 -0.84 -7.73
N GLY A 79 15.77 -1.77 -7.93
CA GLY A 79 16.24 -2.17 -9.25
C GLY A 79 15.13 -2.75 -10.14
N ARG A 80 14.11 -3.39 -9.57
CA ARG A 80 12.93 -3.86 -10.32
C ARG A 80 11.92 -2.75 -10.62
N LEU A 81 11.72 -1.82 -9.69
CA LEU A 81 10.76 -0.72 -9.84
C LEU A 81 11.29 0.44 -10.69
N TYR A 82 12.55 0.80 -10.48
CA TYR A 82 13.19 2.01 -11.03
C TYR A 82 14.38 1.69 -11.92
N GLY A 83 14.86 0.44 -11.95
CA GLY A 83 15.84 0.01 -12.93
C GLY A 83 15.22 0.09 -14.32
N LYS A 84 15.69 1.04 -15.12
CA LYS A 84 15.26 1.21 -16.51
C LYS A 84 15.34 -0.14 -17.23
N LYS A 85 14.20 -0.65 -17.70
CA LYS A 85 14.20 -1.65 -18.77
C LYS A 85 14.94 -1.03 -19.95
N LYS A 86 16.08 -1.63 -20.27
CA LYS A 86 16.87 -1.32 -21.45
C LYS A 86 16.14 -1.78 -22.70
#